data_AF-A0AAV7DKY0-F1
#
_entry.id   AF-A0AAV7DKY0-F1
#
_cell.length_a   1.000
_cell.length_b   1.000
_cell.length_c   1.000
_cell.angle_alpha   90.00
_cell.angle_beta   90.00
_cell.angle_gamma   90.00
#
_symmetry.space_group_name_H-M   'P 1'
#
loop_
_entity.id
_entity.type
_entity.pdbx_description
1 polymer ?
#
loop_
_entity_poly.entity_id
_entity_poly.type
_entity_poly.pdbx_seq_one_letter_code
_entity_poly.pdbx_strand_id
1 'polypeptide(L)'
;MSCEGHITDAGDMCLANMLGVLNVDGDRSPPRDCDDYWDEWKYCKSLKNRFHYYYTHGGKPACQQWKEDYTACKEWEKKRSLAAKEALIESEKARQKERQNNNPVWTMRKRPPADWHLPLDRDKPKEQE
;
A
#
# COMPACT_ATOMS: atom_id res chain seq x y z
N MET A 1 20.10 -3.01 43.47
CA MET A 1 19.06 -3.77 42.72
C MET A 1 19.59 -3.98 41.32
N SER A 2 20.33 -5.08 41.15
CA SER A 2 20.75 -5.60 39.85
C SER A 2 19.59 -6.33 39.22
N CYS A 3 19.41 -6.14 37.92
CA CYS A 3 18.78 -7.14 37.07
C CYS A 3 19.85 -7.57 36.06
N GLU A 4 20.63 -8.57 36.43
CA GLU A 4 21.23 -9.48 35.46
C GLU A 4 20.21 -10.58 35.21
N GLY A 5 19.84 -10.77 33.95
CA GLY A 5 18.84 -11.73 33.53
C GLY A 5 18.74 -11.75 32.02
N HIS A 6 19.48 -12.67 31.41
CA HIS A 6 19.31 -13.10 30.02
C HIS A 6 17.85 -13.51 29.79
N ILE A 7 17.12 -12.72 29.01
CA ILE A 7 15.91 -13.15 28.31
C ILE A 7 16.07 -12.68 26.86
N THR A 8 16.46 -13.62 26.02
CA THR A 8 16.38 -13.52 24.56
C THR A 8 14.92 -13.35 24.16
N ASP A 9 14.64 -12.32 23.36
CA ASP A 9 13.44 -12.09 22.56
C ASP A 9 12.07 -12.13 23.25
N ALA A 10 11.76 -11.05 23.95
CA ALA A 10 10.39 -10.54 24.06
C ALA A 10 10.25 -9.08 23.57
N GLY A 11 11.38 -8.40 23.29
CA GLY A 11 11.40 -7.02 22.80
C GLY A 11 11.07 -6.88 21.31
N ASP A 12 11.28 -7.92 20.51
CA ASP A 12 11.08 -7.86 19.06
C ASP A 12 9.65 -8.17 18.61
N MET A 13 8.78 -8.63 19.52
CA MET A 13 7.36 -8.84 19.21
C MET A 13 6.55 -7.53 19.06
N CYS A 14 7.03 -6.41 19.61
CA CYS A 14 6.30 -5.13 19.55
C CYS A 14 6.60 -4.32 18.28
N LEU A 15 7.76 -4.49 17.64
CA LEU A 15 8.11 -3.76 16.42
C LEU A 15 7.55 -4.41 15.15
N ALA A 16 7.36 -5.73 15.15
CA ALA A 16 6.79 -6.44 14.01
C ALA A 16 5.35 -5.98 13.67
N ASN A 17 4.60 -5.47 14.64
CA ASN A 17 3.20 -5.07 14.44
C ASN A 17 3.03 -3.64 13.87
N MET A 18 4.09 -2.84 13.76
CA MET A 18 4.06 -1.50 13.16
C MET A 18 4.46 -1.46 11.68
N LEU A 19 5.02 -2.55 11.13
CA LEU A 19 5.53 -2.61 9.76
C LEU A 19 4.71 -3.49 8.80
N GLY A 20 3.59 -4.09 9.25
CA GLY A 20 2.74 -4.90 8.36
C GLY A 20 3.50 -6.03 7.66
N VAL A 21 4.56 -6.54 8.28
CA VAL A 21 5.31 -7.68 7.77
C VAL A 21 4.43 -8.90 7.97
N LEU A 22 3.87 -9.40 6.87
CA LEU A 22 3.24 -10.71 6.83
C LEU A 22 4.24 -11.73 7.37
N ASN A 23 3.92 -12.40 8.46
CA ASN A 23 4.68 -13.56 8.94
C ASN A 23 4.51 -14.70 7.93
N VAL A 24 5.43 -14.78 6.95
CA VAL A 24 5.32 -15.68 5.78
C VAL A 24 5.63 -17.15 6.12
N ASP A 25 6.27 -17.43 7.24
CA ASP A 25 6.89 -18.75 7.47
C ASP A 25 5.97 -19.78 8.13
N GLY A 26 4.82 -19.36 8.66
CA GLY A 26 3.88 -20.26 9.36
C GLY A 26 2.46 -20.29 8.80
N ASP A 27 2.07 -19.33 7.95
CA ASP A 27 0.68 -19.21 7.56
C ASP A 27 0.36 -20.08 6.33
N ARG A 28 -0.61 -20.97 6.52
CA ARG A 28 -1.19 -21.79 5.44
C ARG A 28 -2.12 -20.95 4.57
N SER A 29 -2.55 -19.78 5.06
CA SER A 29 -3.54 -18.93 4.40
C SER A 29 -2.91 -17.91 3.46
N PRO A 30 -3.58 -17.56 2.34
CA PRO A 30 -3.29 -16.36 1.59
C PRO A 30 -3.31 -15.10 2.46
N PRO A 31 -2.50 -14.07 2.14
CA PRO A 31 -2.43 -12.83 2.90
C PRO A 31 -3.73 -12.02 2.88
N ARG A 32 -4.60 -12.28 1.90
CA ARG A 32 -5.96 -11.74 1.75
C ARG A 32 -6.85 -12.81 1.15
N ASP A 33 -8.15 -12.74 1.40
CA ASP A 33 -9.08 -13.72 0.87
C ASP A 33 -9.13 -13.67 -0.65
N CYS A 34 -9.32 -14.82 -1.31
CA CYS A 34 -9.33 -14.84 -2.78
C CYS A 34 -10.46 -14.00 -3.38
N ASP A 35 -11.58 -13.81 -2.66
CA ASP A 35 -12.69 -12.97 -3.13
C ASP A 35 -12.31 -11.47 -3.17
N ASP A 36 -11.40 -11.02 -2.30
CA ASP A 36 -10.89 -9.65 -2.34
C ASP A 36 -10.17 -9.37 -3.66
N TYR A 37 -9.31 -10.29 -4.13
CA TYR A 37 -8.63 -10.14 -5.42
C TYR A 37 -9.62 -10.13 -6.58
N TRP A 38 -10.70 -10.91 -6.48
CA TRP A 38 -11.75 -10.93 -7.50
C TRP A 38 -12.50 -9.60 -7.58
N ASP A 39 -12.85 -9.03 -6.44
CA ASP A 39 -13.54 -7.75 -6.37
C ASP A 39 -12.64 -6.59 -6.79
N GLU A 40 -11.35 -6.62 -6.46
CA GLU A 40 -10.36 -5.66 -6.98
C GLU A 40 -10.22 -5.74 -8.51
N TRP A 41 -10.21 -6.95 -9.07
CA TRP A 41 -10.20 -7.11 -10.52
C TRP A 41 -11.46 -6.53 -11.18
N LYS A 42 -12.66 -6.78 -10.62
CA LYS A 42 -13.91 -6.18 -11.11
C LYS A 42 -13.88 -4.66 -10.98
N TYR A 43 -13.42 -4.16 -9.84
CA TYR A 43 -13.31 -2.74 -9.57
C TYR A 43 -12.36 -2.06 -10.56
N CYS A 44 -11.19 -2.68 -10.81
CA CYS A 44 -10.22 -2.18 -11.77
C CYS A 44 -10.84 -1.99 -13.17
N LYS A 45 -11.66 -2.96 -13.60
CA LYS A 45 -12.36 -2.94 -14.89
C LYS A 45 -13.60 -2.05 -14.92
N SER A 46 -14.08 -1.57 -13.78
CA SER A 46 -15.28 -0.75 -13.70
C SER A 46 -15.11 0.55 -14.48
N LEU A 47 -16.20 1.04 -15.09
CA LEU A 47 -16.19 2.31 -15.82
C LEU A 47 -15.77 3.47 -14.92
N LYS A 48 -16.27 3.50 -13.67
CA LYS A 48 -15.92 4.52 -12.67
C LYS A 48 -14.42 4.58 -12.42
N ASN A 49 -13.79 3.43 -12.20
CA ASN A 49 -12.35 3.38 -11.98
C ASN A 49 -11.56 3.79 -13.23
N ARG A 50 -12.01 3.35 -14.42
CA ARG A 50 -11.38 3.75 -15.69
C ARG A 50 -11.44 5.25 -15.93
N PHE A 51 -12.57 5.90 -15.66
CA PHE A 51 -12.69 7.35 -15.75
C PHE A 51 -11.76 8.06 -14.76
N HIS A 52 -11.75 7.62 -13.50
CA HIS A 52 -10.85 8.19 -12.50
C HIS A 52 -9.39 8.09 -12.93
N TYR A 53 -8.94 6.89 -13.31
CA TYR A 53 -7.57 6.64 -13.75
C TYR A 53 -7.19 7.46 -14.99
N TYR A 54 -8.12 7.65 -15.93
CA TYR A 54 -7.88 8.47 -17.12
C TYR A 54 -7.61 9.93 -16.74
N TYR A 55 -8.39 10.51 -15.83
CA TYR A 55 -8.19 11.90 -15.42
C TYR A 55 -7.00 12.10 -14.47
N THR A 56 -6.59 11.09 -13.71
CA THR A 56 -5.41 11.19 -12.83
C THR A 56 -4.09 10.88 -13.53
N HIS A 57 -4.07 9.91 -14.45
CA HIS A 57 -2.83 9.40 -15.07
C HIS A 57 -2.81 9.46 -16.60
N GLY A 58 -3.91 9.85 -17.26
CA GLY A 58 -3.98 10.00 -18.72
C GLY A 58 -4.12 8.70 -19.52
N GLY A 59 -4.38 7.57 -18.86
CA GLY A 59 -4.35 6.24 -19.50
C GLY A 59 -5.49 5.31 -19.10
N LYS A 60 -5.26 4.00 -19.26
CA LYS A 60 -6.11 2.93 -18.73
C LYS A 60 -5.31 2.08 -17.74
N PRO A 61 -5.90 1.64 -16.61
CA PRO A 61 -5.18 0.84 -15.62
C PRO A 61 -4.86 -0.56 -16.18
N ALA A 62 -3.72 -1.11 -15.78
CA ALA A 62 -3.35 -2.49 -16.06
C ALA A 62 -4.03 -3.45 -15.07
N CYS A 63 -5.21 -3.98 -15.42
CA CYS A 63 -5.98 -4.87 -14.53
C CYS A 63 -5.54 -6.34 -14.56
N GLN A 64 -4.54 -6.68 -15.36
CA GLN A 64 -4.12 -8.06 -15.57
C GLN A 64 -3.52 -8.67 -14.29
N GLN A 65 -2.72 -7.90 -13.54
CA GLN A 65 -2.10 -8.35 -12.29
C GLN A 65 -3.15 -8.87 -11.28
N TRP A 66 -4.24 -8.13 -11.08
CA TRP A 66 -5.32 -8.57 -10.18
C TRP A 66 -5.94 -9.91 -10.55
N LYS A 67 -6.00 -10.21 -11.86
CA LYS A 67 -6.51 -11.49 -12.35
C LYS A 67 -5.52 -12.61 -12.06
N GLU A 68 -4.23 -12.36 -12.27
CA GLU A 68 -3.15 -13.30 -12.01
C GLU A 68 -3.07 -13.62 -10.51
N ASP A 69 -3.14 -12.59 -9.67
CA ASP A 69 -3.18 -12.73 -8.21
C ASP A 69 -4.38 -13.56 -7.76
N TYR A 70 -5.58 -13.31 -8.32
CA TYR A 70 -6.75 -14.15 -8.05
C TYR A 70 -6.51 -15.62 -8.41
N THR A 71 -5.93 -15.89 -9.59
CA THR A 71 -5.66 -17.27 -10.02
C THR A 71 -4.60 -17.95 -9.15
N ALA A 72 -3.55 -17.24 -8.77
CA ALA A 72 -2.52 -17.72 -7.86
C ALA A 72 -3.10 -18.00 -6.47
N CYS A 73 -4.01 -17.14 -5.98
CA CYS A 73 -4.72 -17.34 -4.72
C CYS A 73 -5.53 -18.64 -4.72
N LYS A 74 -6.37 -18.82 -5.74
CA LYS A 74 -7.17 -20.06 -5.87
C LYS A 74 -6.29 -21.31 -6.03
N GLU A 75 -5.15 -21.20 -6.70
CA GLU A 75 -4.22 -22.31 -6.83
C GLU A 75 -3.51 -22.64 -5.51
N TRP A 76 -3.13 -21.63 -4.73
CA TRP A 76 -2.56 -21.81 -3.42
C TRP A 76 -3.57 -22.46 -2.45
N GLU A 77 -4.81 -21.99 -2.40
CA GLU A 77 -5.87 -22.60 -1.57
C GLU A 77 -6.09 -24.08 -1.90
N LYS A 78 -6.18 -24.40 -3.20
CA LYS A 78 -6.51 -25.75 -3.67
C LYS A 78 -5.34 -26.72 -3.56
N LYS A 79 -4.17 -26.33 -4.06
CA LYS A 79 -3.03 -27.23 -4.27
C LYS A 79 -1.88 -27.00 -3.30
N ARG A 80 -1.95 -25.95 -2.48
CA ARG A 80 -0.85 -25.51 -1.61
C ARG A 80 0.46 -25.27 -2.40
N SER A 81 0.34 -24.76 -3.62
CA SER A 81 1.47 -24.48 -4.50
C SER A 81 2.37 -23.39 -3.92
N LEU A 82 3.66 -23.72 -3.72
CA LEU A 82 4.67 -22.76 -3.23
C LEU A 82 4.91 -21.64 -4.23
N ALA A 83 4.99 -21.96 -5.53
CA ALA A 83 5.18 -20.96 -6.57
C ALA A 83 4.03 -19.95 -6.62
N ALA A 84 2.78 -20.41 -6.40
CA ALA A 84 1.62 -19.51 -6.35
C ALA A 84 1.63 -18.63 -5.09
N LYS A 85 2.08 -19.17 -3.95
CA LYS A 85 2.30 -18.41 -2.71
C LYS A 85 3.35 -17.32 -2.90
N GLU A 86 4.50 -17.66 -3.48
CA GLU A 86 5.60 -16.72 -3.72
C GLU A 86 5.19 -15.59 -4.67
N ALA A 87 4.54 -15.93 -5.79
CA ALA A 87 4.06 -14.94 -6.75
C ALA A 87 3.07 -13.95 -6.11
N LEU A 88 2.15 -14.45 -5.28
CA LEU A 88 1.23 -13.61 -4.53
C LEU A 88 1.94 -12.68 -3.55
N ILE A 89 2.85 -13.21 -2.74
CA ILE A 89 3.60 -12.41 -1.76
C ILE A 89 4.39 -11.30 -2.47
N GLU A 90 4.99 -11.60 -3.61
CA GLU A 90 5.74 -10.60 -4.38
C GLU A 90 4.82 -9.51 -4.93
N SER A 91 3.64 -9.87 -5.47
CA SER A 91 2.63 -8.89 -5.90
C SER A 91 2.17 -8.00 -4.73
N GLU A 92 1.91 -8.59 -3.57
CA GLU A 92 1.51 -7.87 -2.36
C GLU A 92 2.58 -6.86 -1.92
N LYS A 93 3.84 -7.30 -1.89
CA LYS A 93 5.00 -6.46 -1.57
C LYS A 93 5.16 -5.32 -2.56
N ALA A 94 5.10 -5.61 -3.86
CA ALA A 94 5.18 -4.60 -4.91
C ALA A 94 4.09 -3.53 -4.71
N ARG A 95 2.85 -3.94 -4.43
CA ARG A 95 1.76 -2.99 -4.19
C ARG A 95 1.91 -2.19 -2.90
N GLN A 96 2.44 -2.80 -1.83
CA GLN A 96 2.76 -2.06 -0.59
C GLN A 96 3.83 -0.98 -0.86
N LYS A 97 4.87 -1.33 -1.62
CA LYS A 97 5.93 -0.39 -2.01
C LYS A 97 5.39 0.78 -2.82
N GLU A 98 4.53 0.52 -3.81
CA GLU A 98 3.87 1.60 -4.58
C GLU A 98 3.02 2.51 -3.68
N ARG A 99 2.29 1.94 -2.71
CA ARG A 99 1.53 2.75 -1.73
C ARG A 99 2.42 3.58 -0.80
N GLN A 100 3.61 3.10 -0.50
CA GLN A 100 4.58 3.83 0.31
C GLN A 100 5.32 4.91 -0.50
N ASN A 101 5.35 4.80 -1.83
CA ASN A 101 6.03 5.74 -2.72
C ASN A 101 5.28 7.08 -2.90
N ASN A 102 4.54 7.52 -1.89
CA ASN A 102 3.88 8.81 -1.88
C ASN A 102 4.84 9.88 -1.39
N ASN A 103 5.55 10.54 -2.31
CA ASN A 103 6.34 11.71 -1.97
C ASN A 103 5.41 12.90 -1.69
N PRO A 104 5.33 13.40 -0.45
CA PRO A 104 4.46 14.52 -0.15
C PRO A 104 4.97 15.78 -0.88
N VAL A 105 4.19 16.30 -1.82
CA VAL A 105 4.45 17.61 -2.45
C VAL A 105 4.50 18.72 -1.39
N TRP A 106 3.71 18.57 -0.32
CA TRP A 106 3.62 19.53 0.76
C TRP A 106 4.29 18.99 2.02
N THR A 107 5.25 19.74 2.56
CA THR A 107 5.80 19.46 3.89
C THR A 107 4.79 19.84 4.97
N MET A 108 4.76 19.06 6.06
CA MET A 108 3.90 19.35 7.21
C MET A 108 4.31 20.67 7.86
N ARG A 109 3.44 21.68 7.80
CA ARG A 109 3.68 22.99 8.38
C ARG A 109 3.50 22.94 9.90
N LYS A 110 4.45 23.53 10.64
CA LYS A 110 4.36 23.64 12.12
C LYS A 110 3.44 24.77 12.58
N ARG A 111 3.29 25.80 11.76
CA ARG A 111 2.47 27.00 12.03
C ARG A 111 1.93 27.55 10.72
N PRO A 112 0.77 28.22 10.72
CA PRO A 112 0.29 28.92 9.54
C PRO A 112 1.30 30.01 9.11
N PRO A 113 1.38 30.36 7.81
CA PRO A 113 2.13 31.53 7.36
C PRO A 113 1.67 32.79 8.11
N ALA A 114 2.59 33.68 8.49
CA ALA A 114 2.27 34.81 9.36
C ALA A 114 1.28 35.82 8.73
N ASP A 115 1.25 35.84 7.40
CA ASP A 115 0.49 36.73 6.54
C ASP A 115 -0.82 36.11 6.04
N TRP A 116 -1.21 34.92 6.52
CA TRP A 116 -2.42 34.24 6.06
C TRP A 116 -3.71 35.05 6.25
N HIS A 117 -3.70 35.99 7.20
CA HIS A 117 -4.81 36.88 7.54
C HIS A 117 -4.96 38.08 6.60
N LEU A 118 -3.95 38.38 5.79
CA LEU A 118 -3.94 39.58 4.97
C LEU A 118 -4.86 39.39 3.75
N PRO A 119 -5.54 40.45 3.29
CA PRO A 119 -6.27 40.41 2.03
C PRO A 119 -5.33 40.02 0.89
N LEU A 120 -5.80 39.19 -0.04
CA LEU A 120 -5.03 38.85 -1.23
C LEU A 120 -4.78 40.12 -2.06
N ASP A 121 -3.51 40.51 -2.20
CA ASP A 121 -3.09 41.60 -3.08
C ASP A 121 -3.39 41.21 -4.54
N ARG A 122 -4.47 41.74 -5.12
CA ARG A 122 -4.94 41.38 -6.46
C ARG A 122 -3.96 41.76 -7.58
N ASP A 123 -3.06 42.70 -7.31
CA ASP A 123 -2.24 43.37 -8.33
C ASP A 123 -0.75 42.99 -8.30
N LYS A 124 -0.33 42.06 -7.43
CA LYS A 124 1.06 41.58 -7.40
C LYS A 124 1.24 40.38 -8.34
N PRO A 125 2.23 40.40 -9.25
CA PRO A 125 2.59 39.20 -9.99
C PRO A 125 3.03 38.11 -8.99
N LYS A 126 2.58 36.87 -9.21
CA LYS A 126 2.93 35.75 -8.34
C LYS A 126 4.43 35.49 -8.44
N GLU A 127 5.18 35.81 -7.39
CA GLU A 127 6.53 35.30 -7.22
C GLU A 127 6.43 33.77 -7.02
N GLN A 128 6.96 33.04 -8.00
CA GLN A 128 7.09 31.59 -7.94
C GLN A 128 8.53 31.30 -7.51
N GLU A 129 8.69 30.77 -6.29
CA GLU A 129 9.94 30.19 -5.78
C GLU A 129 9.88 28.66 -5.89
#